data_AF-A0A8K1GJD1-F1
#
_entry.id   AF-A0A8K1GJD1-F1
#
_cell.length_a   1.000
_cell.length_b   1.000
_cell.length_c   1.000
_cell.angle_alpha   90.00
_cell.angle_beta   90.00
_cell.angle_gamma   90.00
#
_symmetry.space_group_name_H-M   'P 1'
#
loop_
_entity.id
_entity.type
_entity.pdbx_description
1 polymer ?
#
loop_
_entity_poly.entity_id
_entity_poly.type
_entity_poly.pdbx_seq_one_letter_code
_entity_poly.pdbx_strand_id
1 'polypeptide(L)'
;MAGPAAGSPAGGRDTLELRSELELCPELEHSLSLLEHQRERRADAAPMPMVFMCAGCRRPVGDTSSWVLNDEESGCILLRSRYNTPSSGDKTDHC
;
A
#
# COMPACT_ATOMS: atom_id res chain seq x y z
N MET A 1 -3.12 -21.39 68.70
CA MET A 1 -2.39 -20.14 69.03
C MET A 1 -2.52 -19.18 67.84
N ALA A 2 -2.71 -17.90 68.12
CA ALA A 2 -3.21 -16.86 67.21
C ALA A 2 -2.19 -16.33 66.16
N GLY A 3 -2.68 -15.71 65.08
CA GLY A 3 -1.94 -14.67 64.32
C GLY A 3 -2.47 -14.36 62.91
N PRO A 4 -2.45 -13.09 62.42
CA PRO A 4 -3.37 -12.53 61.41
C PRO A 4 -2.70 -12.17 60.06
N ALA A 5 -3.48 -11.80 59.03
CA ALA A 5 -2.99 -10.92 57.96
C ALA A 5 -4.14 -10.16 57.27
N ALA A 6 -4.14 -8.84 57.44
CA ALA A 6 -4.81 -7.91 56.55
C ALA A 6 -4.13 -7.94 55.17
N GLY A 7 -4.91 -7.93 54.10
CA GLY A 7 -4.45 -7.79 52.72
C GLY A 7 -5.45 -6.98 51.91
N SER A 8 -4.96 -5.91 51.30
CA SER A 8 -5.64 -4.75 50.72
C SER A 8 -6.83 -5.02 49.78
N PRO A 9 -7.77 -4.07 49.62
CA PRO A 9 -8.65 -4.07 48.48
C PRO A 9 -7.81 -3.79 47.24
N ALA A 10 -7.59 -4.82 46.42
CA ALA A 10 -7.11 -4.62 45.07
C ALA A 10 -8.16 -3.72 44.39
N GLY A 11 -7.79 -2.47 44.15
CA GLY A 11 -8.57 -1.56 43.32
C GLY A 11 -8.84 -2.25 42.00
N GLY A 12 -10.07 -2.74 41.84
CA GLY A 12 -10.62 -3.07 40.54
C GLY A 12 -10.61 -1.76 39.78
N ARG A 13 -9.59 -1.57 38.96
CA ARG A 13 -9.62 -0.55 37.92
C ARG A 13 -10.59 -1.11 36.90
N ASP A 14 -11.83 -0.68 37.03
CA ASP A 14 -12.92 -1.10 36.20
C ASP A 14 -12.50 -0.90 34.74
N THR A 15 -12.56 -1.95 33.95
CA THR A 15 -12.22 -1.95 32.51
C THR A 15 -13.06 -0.94 31.69
N LEU A 16 -14.07 -0.33 32.33
CA LEU A 16 -14.91 0.73 31.80
C LEU A 16 -14.33 2.13 32.02
N GLU A 17 -13.48 2.37 33.04
CA GLU A 17 -12.79 3.66 33.22
C GLU A 17 -11.68 3.85 32.18
N LEU A 18 -11.00 2.77 31.81
CA LEU A 18 -10.03 2.78 30.69
C LEU A 18 -10.70 3.09 29.34
N ARG A 19 -12.01 2.81 29.19
CA ARG A 19 -12.79 3.27 28.03
C ARG A 19 -13.14 4.76 28.09
N SER A 20 -13.13 5.36 29.28
CA SER A 20 -13.44 6.78 29.50
C SER A 20 -12.18 7.67 29.46
N GLU A 21 -11.00 7.18 29.86
CA GLU A 21 -9.71 7.81 29.54
C GLU A 21 -9.37 7.75 28.03
N LEU A 22 -10.11 6.91 27.30
CA LEU A 22 -10.18 6.86 25.84
C LEU A 22 -11.42 7.60 25.31
N GLU A 23 -12.01 8.54 26.05
CA GLU A 23 -12.70 9.66 25.40
C GLU A 23 -11.63 10.39 24.61
N LEU A 24 -11.63 10.15 23.31
CA LEU A 24 -10.50 10.42 22.43
C LEU A 24 -10.01 11.85 22.67
N CYS A 25 -8.73 12.00 23.03
CA CYS A 25 -8.10 13.30 23.06
C CYS A 25 -8.43 13.99 21.72
N PRO A 26 -8.96 15.23 21.70
CA PRO A 26 -9.38 15.89 20.46
C PRO A 26 -8.22 15.99 19.45
N GLU A 27 -6.98 16.00 19.94
CA GLU A 27 -5.76 15.91 19.13
C GLU A 27 -5.61 14.57 18.38
N LEU A 28 -5.98 13.45 19.02
CA LEU A 28 -5.98 12.13 18.41
C LEU A 28 -7.07 12.03 17.34
N GLU A 29 -8.28 12.53 17.61
CA GLU A 29 -9.38 12.57 16.63
C GLU A 29 -9.00 13.39 15.39
N HIS A 30 -8.37 14.54 15.59
CA HIS A 30 -7.85 15.35 14.49
C HIS A 30 -6.76 14.63 13.69
N SER A 31 -5.84 13.93 14.35
CA SER A 31 -4.79 13.15 13.68
C SER A 31 -5.37 11.99 12.86
N LEU A 32 -6.39 11.31 13.40
CA LEU A 32 -7.10 10.23 12.71
C LEU A 32 -7.87 10.76 11.50
N SER A 33 -8.62 11.85 11.67
CA SER A 33 -9.33 12.51 10.56
C SER A 33 -8.37 12.94 9.45
N LEU A 34 -7.20 13.49 9.79
CA LEU A 34 -6.16 13.86 8.81
C LEU A 34 -5.58 12.63 8.11
N LEU A 35 -5.30 11.54 8.84
CA LEU A 35 -4.83 10.27 8.28
C LEU A 35 -5.87 9.63 7.34
N GLU A 36 -7.15 9.65 7.73
CA GLU A 36 -8.28 9.17 6.93
C GLU A 36 -8.40 9.98 5.64
N HIS A 37 -8.34 11.30 5.73
CA HIS A 37 -8.39 12.19 4.58
C HIS A 37 -7.16 12.04 3.66
N GLN A 38 -5.98 11.81 4.22
CA GLN A 38 -4.78 11.47 3.45
C GLN A 38 -4.91 10.11 2.76
N ARG A 39 -5.54 9.13 3.40
CA ARG A 39 -5.79 7.80 2.83
C ARG A 39 -6.78 7.87 1.68
N GLU A 40 -7.89 8.60 1.83
CA GLU A 40 -8.87 8.84 0.76
C GLU A 40 -8.22 9.52 -0.43
N ARG A 41 -7.48 10.62 -0.21
CA ARG A 41 -6.74 11.28 -1.28
C ARG A 41 -5.72 10.38 -1.99
N ARG A 42 -5.10 9.44 -1.26
CA ARG A 42 -4.17 8.46 -1.84
C ARG A 42 -4.91 7.35 -2.60
N ALA A 43 -6.11 7.00 -2.18
CA ALA A 43 -6.98 6.06 -2.89
C ALA A 43 -7.53 6.66 -4.18
N ASP A 44 -7.81 7.97 -4.19
CA ASP A 44 -8.25 8.73 -5.37
C ASP A 44 -7.11 9.06 -6.35
N ALA A 45 -5.85 8.93 -5.91
CA ALA A 45 -4.72 9.04 -6.81
C ALA A 45 -4.74 7.86 -7.77
N ALA A 46 -4.95 8.16 -9.07
CA ALA A 46 -4.83 7.15 -10.11
C ALA A 46 -3.48 6.40 -9.93
N PRO A 47 -3.49 5.06 -9.88
CA PRO A 47 -2.28 4.30 -9.64
C PRO A 47 -1.24 4.65 -10.70
N MET A 48 -0.03 5.01 -10.27
CA MET A 48 1.06 5.30 -11.19
C MET A 48 1.30 4.06 -12.07
N PRO A 49 1.34 4.20 -13.40
CA PRO A 49 1.47 3.06 -14.29
C PRO A 49 2.83 2.39 -14.11
N MET A 50 2.83 1.07 -14.04
CA MET A 50 4.08 0.30 -14.02
C MET A 50 4.64 0.20 -15.43
N VAL A 51 5.97 0.25 -15.57
CA VAL A 51 6.67 0.16 -16.85
C VAL A 51 7.29 -1.23 -16.98
N PHE A 52 7.09 -1.86 -18.13
CA PHE A 52 7.73 -3.11 -18.51
C PHE A 52 9.06 -2.83 -19.21
N MET A 53 10.11 -3.55 -18.83
CA MET A 53 11.47 -3.37 -19.36
C MET A 53 11.97 -4.69 -19.98
N CYS A 54 12.75 -4.63 -21.07
CA CYS A 54 13.45 -5.82 -21.55
C CYS A 54 14.43 -6.29 -20.47
N ALA A 55 14.36 -7.56 -20.07
CA ALA A 55 15.27 -8.12 -19.06
C ALA A 55 16.75 -8.04 -19.49
N GLY A 56 17.03 -8.10 -20.79
CA GLY A 56 18.40 -7.99 -21.32
C GLY A 56 18.94 -6.55 -21.35
N CYS A 57 18.35 -5.70 -22.19
CA CYS A 57 18.89 -4.37 -22.46
C CYS A 57 18.33 -3.26 -21.54
N ARG A 58 17.38 -3.59 -20.66
CA ARG A 58 16.67 -2.64 -19.78
C ARG A 58 15.94 -1.50 -20.51
N ARG A 59 15.72 -1.61 -21.83
CA ARG A 59 14.90 -0.66 -22.58
C ARG A 59 13.43 -0.81 -22.18
N PRO A 60 12.67 0.29 -22.01
CA PRO A 60 11.23 0.22 -21.78
C PRO A 60 10.54 -0.34 -23.01
N VAL A 61 9.69 -1.35 -22.82
CA VAL A 61 8.93 -2.02 -23.90
C VAL A 61 7.43 -1.71 -23.86
N GLY A 62 6.93 -1.18 -22.75
CA GLY A 62 5.54 -0.74 -22.61
C GLY A 62 5.19 -0.38 -21.16
N ASP A 63 3.91 -0.09 -20.91
CA ASP A 63 3.39 0.25 -19.58
C ASP A 63 2.02 -0.40 -19.32
N THR A 64 1.55 -0.41 -18.07
CA THR A 64 0.23 -0.93 -17.71
C THR A 64 -0.92 -0.17 -18.36
N SER A 65 -0.71 1.09 -18.77
CA SER A 65 -1.70 1.87 -19.52
C SER A 65 -1.88 1.39 -20.95
N SER A 66 -0.94 0.61 -21.48
CA SER A 66 -1.00 -0.02 -22.81
C SER A 66 -1.49 -1.47 -22.80
N TRP A 67 -1.84 -2.03 -21.63
CA TRP A 67 -2.30 -3.42 -21.51
C TRP A 67 -3.58 -3.64 -22.34
N VAL A 68 -3.55 -4.65 -23.21
CA VAL A 68 -4.70 -5.16 -23.97
C VAL A 68 -5.31 -6.42 -23.35
N LEU A 69 -4.53 -7.50 -23.19
CA LEU A 69 -5.01 -8.75 -22.57
C LEU A 69 -3.88 -9.54 -21.88
N ASN A 70 -4.26 -10.41 -20.94
CA ASN A 70 -3.38 -11.38 -20.30
C ASN A 70 -3.64 -12.76 -20.91
N ASP A 71 -2.66 -13.33 -21.60
CA ASP A 71 -2.74 -14.67 -22.16
C ASP A 71 -2.07 -15.66 -21.21
N GLU A 72 -2.87 -16.28 -20.35
CA GLU A 72 -2.40 -17.23 -19.35
C GLU A 72 -1.87 -18.54 -19.96
N GLU A 73 -2.36 -18.92 -21.15
CA GLU A 73 -1.94 -20.16 -21.82
C GLU A 73 -0.50 -20.05 -22.32
N SER A 74 -0.16 -18.91 -22.93
CA SER A 74 1.22 -18.63 -23.37
C SER A 74 2.09 -18.00 -22.27
N GLY A 75 1.52 -17.65 -21.12
CA GLY A 75 2.20 -16.90 -20.06
C GLY A 75 2.65 -15.51 -20.51
N CYS A 76 1.91 -14.87 -21.40
CA CYS A 76 2.28 -13.62 -22.06
C CYS A 76 1.24 -12.51 -21.83
N ILE A 77 1.67 -11.25 -21.84
CA ILE A 77 0.77 -10.10 -21.90
C ILE A 77 0.86 -9.44 -23.26
N LEU A 78 -0.27 -8.96 -23.78
CA LEU A 78 -0.30 -8.16 -25.01
C LEU A 78 -0.46 -6.69 -24.66
N LEU A 79 0.42 -5.87 -25.23
CA LEU A 79 0.44 -4.42 -25.07
C LEU A 79 0.16 -3.74 -26.42
N ARG A 80 -0.47 -2.58 -26.38
CA ARG A 80 -0.66 -1.73 -27.56
C ARG A 80 0.65 -1.03 -27.89
N SER A 81 1.17 -1.25 -29.10
CA SER A 81 2.39 -0.60 -29.56
C SER A 81 2.24 0.92 -29.63
N ARG A 82 3.19 1.65 -29.03
CA ARG A 82 3.33 3.10 -29.20
C ARG A 82 4.46 3.33 -30.21
N TYR A 83 4.10 3.47 -31.48
CA TYR A 83 5.03 3.75 -32.57
C TYR A 83 5.58 5.17 -32.47
N ASN A 84 6.63 5.42 -31.66
CA ASN A 84 7.54 6.54 -31.94
C ASN A 84 8.88 6.47 -31.18
N THR A 85 9.68 5.44 -31.41
CA THR A 85 11.13 5.62 -31.34
C THR A 85 11.72 5.01 -32.61
N PRO A 86 12.57 5.73 -33.35
CA PRO A 86 13.32 5.11 -34.43
C PRO A 86 14.14 4.00 -33.79
N SER A 87 13.90 2.76 -34.21
CA SER A 87 14.89 1.71 -34.13
C SER A 87 16.10 2.19 -34.92
N SER A 88 17.01 2.91 -34.26
CA SER A 88 18.35 3.13 -34.79
C SER A 88 18.95 1.75 -34.92
N GLY A 89 18.88 1.20 -36.14
CA GLY A 89 19.60 0.00 -36.50
C GLY A 89 21.08 0.29 -36.32
N ASP A 90 21.65 -0.14 -35.20
CA ASP A 90 23.04 -0.55 -35.08
C ASP A 90 23.17 -1.43 -33.83
N LYS A 91 23.29 -2.74 -34.09
CA LYS A 91 23.83 -3.78 -33.19
C LYS A 91 23.16 -3.91 -31.81
N THR A 92 21.93 -4.40 -31.74
CA THR A 92 21.49 -5.31 -30.64
C THR A 92 20.13 -5.94 -30.95
N ASP A 93 20.09 -6.80 -31.96
CA ASP A 93 19.02 -7.80 -32.19
C ASP A 93 19.09 -8.94 -31.15
N HIS A 94 19.19 -8.59 -29.87
CA HIS A 94 19.09 -9.53 -28.75
C HIS A 94 18.13 -9.04 -27.64
N CYS A 95 17.38 -7.99 -27.95
CA CYS A 95 16.13 -7.54 -27.33
C CYS A 95 15.38 -6.79 -28.45
#